data_AF-A0A1M3H0I9-F1
#
_entry.id   AF-A0A1M3H0I9-F1
#
_cell.length_a   1.000
_cell.length_b   1.000
_cell.length_c   1.000
_cell.angle_alpha   90.00
_cell.angle_beta   90.00
_cell.angle_gamma   90.00
#
_symmetry.space_group_name_H-M   'P 1'
#
loop_
_entity.id
_entity.type
_entity.pdbx_description
1 polymer ?
#
loop_
_entity_poly.entity_id
_entity_poly.type
_entity_poly.pdbx_seq_one_letter_code
_entity_poly.pdbx_strand_id
1 'polypeptide(L)'
;MELILKKFKVTLVLVWSVGLAFCCEEKNAMGLANPASQNCIEKGGTLQMAERGDGGTYGICLFEDNRQCEEWALFHGECPVGGLKITGFLTPEATYCALVGGTVLKNETICQLPSGKRYPTQELYNGMSIDN
;
A
#
# COMPACT_ATOMS: atom_id res chain seq x y z
N MET A 1 19.64 -61.99 37.61
CA MET A 1 19.71 -63.18 36.74
C MET A 1 18.50 -64.03 37.02
N GLU A 2 17.45 -63.86 36.21
CA GLU A 2 16.29 -64.76 35.93
C GLU A 2 15.48 -63.96 34.87
N LEU A 3 15.74 -64.07 33.55
CA LEU A 3 15.38 -65.14 32.62
C LEU A 3 13.94 -65.67 32.86
N ILE A 4 12.94 -65.10 32.20
CA ILE A 4 12.47 -65.42 30.83
C ILE A 4 11.34 -66.47 30.82
N LEU A 5 10.16 -65.94 30.49
CA LEU A 5 9.20 -66.44 29.49
C LEU A 5 8.27 -67.64 29.77
N LYS A 6 7.13 -67.51 29.06
CA LYS A 6 6.21 -68.51 28.47
C LYS A 6 4.97 -68.80 29.35
N LYS A 7 3.71 -68.70 28.90
CA LYS A 7 3.05 -68.43 27.60
C LYS A 7 1.60 -68.05 27.93
N PHE A 8 0.90 -67.25 27.12
CA PHE A 8 -0.40 -67.64 26.54
C PHE A 8 -0.80 -66.59 25.49
N LYS A 9 -1.18 -67.09 24.33
CA LYS A 9 -1.59 -66.36 23.12
C LYS A 9 -2.89 -65.59 23.33
N VAL A 10 -3.25 -64.77 22.32
CA VAL A 10 -4.58 -64.17 22.02
C VAL A 10 -4.70 -62.77 22.66
N THR A 11 -4.79 -61.64 21.95
CA THR A 11 -5.41 -61.32 20.65
C THR A 11 -4.72 -60.09 20.04
N LEU A 12 -4.58 -60.06 18.71
CA LEU A 12 -4.24 -58.88 17.92
C LEU A 12 -5.20 -57.73 18.25
N VAL A 13 -4.71 -56.62 18.82
CA VAL A 13 -5.43 -55.34 18.82
C VAL A 13 -4.50 -54.29 18.20
N LEU A 14 -4.78 -53.99 16.94
CA LEU A 14 -4.28 -52.83 16.22
C LEU A 14 -4.78 -51.56 16.92
N VAL A 15 -3.88 -50.79 17.52
CA VAL A 15 -4.12 -49.37 17.78
C VAL A 15 -2.96 -48.59 17.16
N TRP A 16 -3.17 -48.20 15.90
CA TRP A 16 -2.42 -47.16 15.22
C TRP A 16 -2.59 -45.86 15.99
N SER A 17 -1.65 -45.55 16.88
CA SER A 17 -1.52 -44.21 17.45
C SER A 17 -0.52 -43.44 16.60
N VAL A 18 -1.09 -42.89 15.54
CA VAL A 18 -0.50 -41.99 14.57
C VAL A 18 0.22 -40.85 15.29
N GLY A 19 1.52 -40.74 15.04
CA GLY A 19 2.24 -39.50 15.25
C GLY A 19 1.72 -38.46 14.26
N LEU A 20 0.86 -37.55 14.73
CA LEU A 20 0.67 -36.26 14.08
C LEU A 20 1.33 -35.22 14.97
N ALA A 21 2.59 -34.90 14.66
CA ALA A 21 3.02 -33.53 14.78
C ALA A 21 2.08 -32.72 13.89
N PHE A 22 1.03 -32.17 14.49
CA PHE A 22 0.16 -31.19 13.86
C PHE A 22 0.98 -29.91 13.79
N CYS A 23 1.87 -29.82 12.79
CA CYS A 23 2.39 -28.53 12.37
C CYS A 23 1.19 -27.79 11.79
N CYS A 24 0.52 -26.97 12.61
CA CYS A 24 -0.33 -25.92 12.09
C CYS A 24 0.52 -25.10 11.13
N GLU A 25 0.22 -25.16 9.83
CA GLU A 25 0.73 -24.17 8.89
C GLU A 25 -0.03 -22.88 9.13
N GLU A 26 0.58 -21.96 9.87
CA GLU A 26 0.17 -20.56 9.89
C GLU A 26 0.48 -19.99 8.50
N LYS A 27 -0.49 -20.10 7.58
CA LYS A 27 -0.52 -19.27 6.38
C LYS A 27 -0.64 -17.84 6.88
N ASN A 28 0.49 -17.18 7.12
CA ASN A 28 0.54 -15.73 7.20
C ASN A 28 -0.08 -15.24 5.89
N ALA A 29 -1.36 -14.87 5.94
CA ALA A 29 -1.98 -14.09 4.90
C ALA A 29 -1.38 -12.69 4.99
N MET A 30 -0.09 -12.58 4.64
CA MET A 30 0.50 -11.30 4.31
C MET A 30 -0.40 -10.75 3.21
N GLY A 31 -1.13 -9.67 3.53
CA GLY A 31 -1.98 -9.01 2.55
C GLY A 31 -1.19 -8.75 1.29
N LEU A 32 -1.82 -8.94 0.12
CA LEU A 32 -1.17 -8.65 -1.15
C LEU A 32 -0.58 -7.24 -1.07
N ALA A 33 0.72 -7.11 -1.34
CA ALA A 33 1.41 -5.83 -1.27
C ALA A 33 0.70 -4.83 -2.21
N ASN A 34 0.53 -3.58 -1.75
CA ASN A 34 -0.05 -2.53 -2.58
C ASN A 34 0.84 -2.31 -3.81
N PRO A 35 0.32 -2.48 -5.05
CA PRO A 35 1.11 -2.35 -6.26
C PRO A 35 1.68 -0.93 -6.47
N ALA A 36 0.95 0.12 -6.07
CA ALA A 36 1.45 1.49 -6.15
C ALA A 36 2.63 1.72 -5.20
N SER A 37 2.52 1.20 -3.98
CA SER A 37 3.61 1.21 -3.00
C SER A 37 4.85 0.45 -3.49
N GLN A 38 4.68 -0.73 -4.08
CA GLN A 38 5.79 -1.49 -4.66
C GLN A 38 6.43 -0.74 -5.83
N ASN A 39 5.62 -0.20 -6.74
CA ASN A 39 6.11 0.61 -7.85
C ASN A 39 6.92 1.82 -7.39
N CYS A 40 6.50 2.51 -6.31
CA CYS A 40 7.28 3.61 -5.73
C CYS A 40 8.72 3.17 -5.38
N ILE A 41 8.85 2.05 -4.66
CA ILE A 41 10.15 1.50 -4.25
C ILE A 41 10.96 1.07 -5.48
N GLU A 42 10.34 0.41 -6.46
CA GLU A 42 10.98 0.00 -7.71
C GLU A 42 11.49 1.19 -8.54
N LYS A 43 10.82 2.34 -8.47
CA LYS A 43 11.30 3.59 -9.10
C LYS A 43 12.39 4.30 -8.31
N GLY A 44 12.85 3.74 -7.20
CA GLY A 44 13.89 4.32 -6.35
C GLY A 44 13.40 5.38 -5.39
N GLY A 45 12.08 5.47 -5.17
CA GLY A 45 11.49 6.33 -4.15
C GLY A 45 11.37 5.65 -2.79
N THR A 46 11.08 6.46 -1.77
CA THR A 46 10.70 6.00 -0.43
C THR A 46 9.22 6.28 -0.22
N LEU A 47 8.46 5.27 0.16
CA LEU A 47 7.05 5.43 0.49
C LEU A 47 6.88 6.11 1.86
N GLN A 48 6.04 7.14 1.91
CA GLN A 48 5.60 7.80 3.13
C GLN A 48 4.08 7.90 3.14
N MET A 49 3.48 7.93 4.33
CA MET A 49 2.04 8.15 4.48
C MET A 49 1.81 9.60 4.90
N ALA A 50 0.80 10.23 4.29
CA ALA A 50 0.36 11.56 4.65
C ALA A 50 -1.16 11.60 4.81
N GLU A 51 -1.65 12.58 5.56
CA GLU A 51 -3.07 12.81 5.77
C GLU A 51 -3.55 13.99 4.92
N ARG A 52 -4.75 13.86 4.39
CA ARG A 52 -5.52 14.89 3.72
C ARG A 52 -6.27 15.76 4.72
N GLY A 53 -6.90 16.83 4.25
CA GLY A 53 -7.67 17.74 5.11
C GLY A 53 -8.92 17.11 5.73
N ASP A 54 -9.41 16.00 5.16
CA ASP A 54 -10.50 15.18 5.71
C ASP A 54 -10.04 14.05 6.64
N GLY A 55 -8.72 13.92 6.89
CA GLY A 55 -8.13 12.81 7.62
C GLY A 55 -7.94 11.54 6.80
N GLY A 56 -8.26 11.55 5.50
CA GLY A 56 -7.96 10.44 4.60
C GLY A 56 -6.44 10.29 4.40
N THR A 57 -5.91 9.07 4.50
CA THR A 57 -4.49 8.81 4.28
C THR A 57 -4.20 8.54 2.80
N TYR A 58 -3.06 9.02 2.32
CA TYR A 58 -2.55 8.73 0.98
C TYR A 58 -1.03 8.45 1.02
N GLY A 59 -0.57 7.67 0.05
CA GLY A 59 0.85 7.33 -0.09
C GLY A 59 1.59 8.39 -0.92
N ILE A 60 2.71 8.87 -0.39
CA ILE A 60 3.65 9.74 -1.10
C ILE A 60 4.88 8.92 -1.46
N CYS A 61 5.24 8.95 -2.73
CA CYS A 61 6.53 8.49 -3.20
C CYS A 61 7.53 9.64 -3.17
N LEU A 62 8.45 9.62 -2.20
CA LEU A 62 9.50 10.62 -2.01
C LEU A 62 10.78 10.22 -2.75
N PHE A 63 11.32 11.14 -3.54
CA PHE A 63 12.57 11.02 -4.27
C PHE A 63 13.63 12.00 -3.73
N GLU A 64 14.82 11.98 -4.31
CA GLU A 64 15.88 12.96 -4.06
C GLU A 64 15.39 14.41 -4.28
N ASP A 65 16.10 15.37 -3.69
CA ASP A 65 15.75 16.80 -3.72
C ASP A 65 14.32 17.13 -3.24
N ASN A 66 13.74 16.27 -2.39
CA ASN A 66 12.37 16.40 -1.89
C ASN A 66 11.32 16.45 -3.02
N ARG A 67 11.60 15.75 -4.13
CA ARG A 67 10.63 15.57 -5.21
C ARG A 67 9.63 14.49 -4.84
N GLN A 68 8.38 14.68 -5.22
CA GLN A 68 7.29 13.86 -4.70
C GLN A 68 6.27 13.52 -5.78
N CYS A 69 5.58 12.40 -5.58
CA CYS A 69 4.36 11.99 -6.28
C CYS A 69 3.41 11.37 -5.27
N GLU A 70 2.11 11.40 -5.51
CA GLU A 70 1.21 10.42 -4.90
C GLU A 70 1.46 9.04 -5.56
N GLU A 71 1.37 7.95 -4.79
CA GLU A 71 1.81 6.62 -5.24
C GLU A 71 1.02 6.08 -6.44
N TRP A 72 -0.28 6.32 -6.50
CA TRP A 72 -1.14 5.92 -7.62
C TRP A 72 -0.93 6.79 -8.85
N ALA A 73 -0.73 8.11 -8.66
CA ALA A 73 -0.38 9.01 -9.76
C ALA A 73 0.95 8.60 -10.40
N LEU A 74 1.95 8.19 -9.62
CA LEU A 74 3.19 7.61 -10.15
C LEU A 74 2.93 6.27 -10.85
N PHE A 75 2.11 5.41 -10.27
CA PHE A 75 1.79 4.09 -10.84
C PHE A 75 1.10 4.20 -12.21
N HIS A 76 0.20 5.18 -12.39
CA HIS A 76 -0.49 5.44 -13.66
C HIS A 76 0.32 6.30 -14.65
N GLY A 77 1.50 6.80 -14.25
CA GLY A 77 2.32 7.69 -15.08
C GLY A 77 1.77 9.12 -15.19
N GLU A 78 0.84 9.50 -14.31
CA GLU A 78 0.32 10.86 -14.18
C GLU A 78 1.31 11.77 -13.44
N CYS A 79 2.23 11.17 -12.69
CA CYS A 79 3.38 11.81 -12.08
C CYS A 79 4.69 11.26 -12.68
N PRO A 80 5.68 12.10 -13.03
CA PRO A 80 6.91 11.63 -13.65
C PRO A 80 7.77 10.80 -12.68
N VAL A 81 8.48 9.81 -13.22
CA VAL A 81 9.51 9.06 -12.47
C VAL A 81 10.58 10.04 -11.96
N GLY A 82 10.91 9.94 -10.68
CA GLY A 82 11.80 10.90 -9.99
C GLY A 82 11.06 12.07 -9.34
N GLY A 83 9.73 12.16 -9.48
CA GLY A 83 8.90 13.12 -8.78
C GLY A 83 8.93 14.55 -9.32
N LEU A 84 7.91 15.31 -8.95
CA LEU A 84 7.82 16.74 -9.23
C LEU A 84 8.32 17.58 -8.04
N LYS A 85 8.79 18.79 -8.34
CA LYS A 85 9.24 19.74 -7.32
C LYS A 85 8.02 20.44 -6.72
N ILE A 86 7.77 20.22 -5.43
CA ILE A 86 6.59 20.78 -4.75
C ILE A 86 6.79 22.20 -4.18
N THR A 87 8.03 22.70 -4.15
CA THR A 87 8.34 24.02 -3.54
C THR A 87 7.70 25.22 -4.27
N GLY A 88 7.02 24.99 -5.40
CA GLY A 88 6.34 26.03 -6.18
C GLY A 88 4.88 26.25 -5.77
N PHE A 89 4.33 25.44 -4.86
CA PHE A 89 2.95 25.55 -4.40
C PHE A 89 2.91 26.19 -3.01
N LEU A 90 2.00 27.14 -2.80
CA LEU A 90 1.88 27.89 -1.56
C LEU A 90 0.96 27.19 -0.55
N THR A 91 0.04 26.34 -1.02
CA THR A 91 -0.94 25.67 -0.17
C THR A 91 -0.84 24.14 -0.22
N PRO A 92 -1.22 23.42 0.85
CA PRO A 92 -1.27 21.96 0.84
C PRO A 92 -2.26 21.42 -0.20
N GLU A 93 -3.33 22.16 -0.51
CA GLU A 93 -4.34 21.77 -1.48
C GLU A 93 -3.82 21.85 -2.92
N ALA A 94 -3.05 22.89 -3.23
CA ALA A 94 -2.34 23.01 -4.51
C ALA A 94 -1.25 21.95 -4.64
N THR A 95 -0.53 21.69 -3.54
CA THR A 95 0.48 20.62 -3.48
C THR A 95 -0.17 19.26 -3.75
N TYR A 96 -1.27 18.94 -3.05
CA TYR A 96 -2.00 17.69 -3.25
C TYR A 96 -2.49 17.52 -4.69
N CYS A 97 -3.07 18.58 -5.29
CA CYS A 97 -3.45 18.57 -6.70
C CYS A 97 -2.29 18.15 -7.61
N ALA A 98 -1.10 18.72 -7.41
CA ALA A 98 0.07 18.38 -8.21
C ALA A 98 0.57 16.95 -7.94
N LEU A 99 0.55 16.50 -6.68
CA LEU A 99 0.95 15.14 -6.30
C LEU A 99 0.08 14.08 -6.97
N VAL A 100 -1.23 14.32 -7.11
CA VAL A 100 -2.16 13.41 -7.80
C VAL A 100 -2.16 13.58 -9.33
N GLY A 101 -1.13 14.22 -9.91
CA GLY A 101 -0.98 14.39 -11.36
C GLY A 101 -1.82 15.53 -11.96
N GLY A 102 -2.47 16.34 -11.14
CA GLY A 102 -3.27 17.47 -11.58
C GLY A 102 -2.45 18.71 -11.95
N THR A 103 -3.04 19.57 -12.78
CA THR A 103 -2.54 20.91 -13.10
C THR A 103 -3.22 21.96 -12.22
N VAL A 104 -2.43 22.73 -11.48
CA VAL A 104 -2.90 23.83 -10.63
C VAL A 104 -3.17 25.09 -11.46
N LEU A 105 -4.37 25.68 -11.32
CA LEU A 105 -4.86 26.82 -12.09
C LEU A 105 -5.43 27.92 -11.18
N LYS A 106 -5.69 29.10 -11.77
CA LYS A 106 -6.37 30.25 -11.12
C LYS A 106 -5.81 30.57 -9.72
N ASN A 107 -4.51 30.82 -9.66
CA ASN A 107 -3.84 31.19 -8.41
C ASN A 107 -4.09 30.16 -7.29
N GLU A 108 -3.86 28.88 -7.61
CA GLU A 108 -3.91 27.76 -6.67
C GLU A 108 -5.31 27.34 -6.17
N THR A 109 -6.38 27.89 -6.75
CA THR A 109 -7.75 27.58 -6.31
C THR A 109 -8.43 26.46 -7.09
N ILE A 110 -7.94 26.12 -8.28
CA ILE A 110 -8.53 25.10 -9.14
C ILE A 110 -7.50 24.03 -9.49
N CYS A 111 -7.86 22.77 -9.31
CA CYS A 111 -7.15 21.62 -9.83
C CYS A 111 -7.81 21.11 -11.11
N GLN A 112 -7.04 20.89 -12.17
CA GLN A 112 -7.49 20.16 -13.35
C GLN A 112 -6.77 18.80 -13.40
N LEU A 113 -7.52 17.70 -13.24
CA LEU A 113 -6.96 16.35 -13.30
C LEU A 113 -6.58 15.95 -14.74
N PRO A 114 -5.78 14.89 -14.95
CA PRO A 114 -5.47 14.36 -16.27
C PRO A 114 -6.70 14.02 -17.13
N SER A 115 -7.81 13.64 -16.49
CA SER A 115 -9.11 13.43 -17.15
C SER A 115 -9.74 14.69 -17.74
N GLY A 116 -9.23 15.88 -17.41
CA GLY A 116 -9.79 17.18 -17.76
C GLY A 116 -10.83 17.70 -16.77
N LYS A 117 -11.29 16.89 -15.80
CA LYS A 117 -12.23 17.31 -14.76
C LYS A 117 -11.58 18.34 -13.83
N ARG A 118 -12.35 19.35 -13.43
CA ARG A 118 -11.88 20.48 -12.62
C ARG A 118 -12.58 20.53 -11.28
N TYR A 119 -11.79 20.78 -10.24
CA TYR A 119 -12.25 20.83 -8.86
C TYR A 119 -11.64 22.04 -8.15
N PRO A 120 -12.34 22.65 -7.18
CA PRO A 120 -11.69 23.47 -6.18
C PRO A 120 -10.61 22.65 -5.46
N THR A 121 -9.40 23.20 -5.33
CA THR A 121 -8.27 22.50 -4.66
C THR A 121 -8.63 22.08 -3.24
N GLN A 122 -9.34 22.94 -2.50
CA GLN A 122 -9.85 22.65 -1.15
C GLN A 122 -10.75 21.41 -1.10
N GLU A 123 -11.67 21.30 -2.04
CA GLU A 123 -12.64 20.20 -2.08
C GLU A 123 -11.95 18.88 -2.45
N LEU A 124 -11.02 18.92 -3.41
CA LEU A 124 -10.19 17.78 -3.77
C LEU A 124 -9.35 17.30 -2.57
N TYR A 125 -8.70 18.23 -1.86
CA TYR A 125 -7.88 17.92 -0.69
C TYR A 125 -8.71 17.41 0.49
N ASN A 126 -9.96 17.83 0.63
CA ASN A 126 -10.88 17.36 1.66
C ASN A 126 -11.71 16.15 1.22
N GLY A 127 -11.21 15.37 0.26
CA GLY A 127 -11.76 14.06 -0.06
C GLY A 127 -13.06 14.05 -0.84
N MET A 128 -13.35 15.12 -1.59
CA MET A 128 -14.39 15.03 -2.62
C MET A 128 -14.12 13.82 -3.52
N SER A 129 -15.07 12.88 -3.55
CA SER A 129 -14.97 11.70 -4.40
C SER A 129 -14.88 12.15 -5.85
N ILE A 130 -13.80 11.76 -6.54
CA ILE A 130 -13.59 12.06 -7.96
C ILE A 130 -14.64 11.37 -8.85
N ASP A 131 -15.41 10.48 -8.24
CA ASP A 131 -16.35 9.55 -8.85
C ASP A 131 -17.78 10.09 -8.75
N ASN A 132 -18.19 10.80 -9.80
CA ASN A 132 -19.53 10.79 -10.38
C ASN A 132 -19.41 11.33 -11.82
#